data_AF-A0A2S6THW0-F1
#
_entry.id   AF-A0A2S6THW0-F1
#
_cell.length_a   1.000
_cell.length_b   1.000
_cell.length_c   1.000
_cell.angle_alpha   90.00
_cell.angle_beta   90.00
_cell.angle_gamma   90.00
#
_symmetry.space_group_name_H-M   'P 1'
#
loop_
_entity.id
_entity.type
_entity.pdbx_description
1 polymer ?
#
loop_
_entity_poly.entity_id
_entity_poly.type
_entity_poly.pdbx_seq_one_letter_code
_entity_poly.pdbx_strand_id
1 'polypeptide(L)'
;MLTYDREPISSYGILDRLWQSAFGTVLYDYTLKRRVPKKTGNFLITTFPGDAVSGYRFLAGSVIFDGKKYSRDSLLKGSSSIPLNVLNYFDSFGWLSDLCAVKEDKSKSLAASLIIDWIIRNQSWRKNTWRPEITGTRLVNWVKNFKFLARGDDEYFENLFYSALVKQSVHLHRTFLRTESGASRLAASKGLVFCGIFLPDSDNYLISGLDCFEGQVKKLVFPDGGHVSRNPKIQLDTLLDVVEIKLALNSANIRAPAWLETVADRMVPMVKAMRHGDGGLALFNGGSIGDPRQIDFVLENSKKQLKPTKSAIYSGFQRMLSGKTTLIFDTGINNTSVYRDTGICGGLSFEVSFGKERLIVNCGSGDHLGDGWSEALKRPASQSTLSLCREQSGFEKKLDLYKSQKTSTPSRREYDGNTVVEGEHIIELRNSPMYHRRILSMCRGGNVVCGVDRLSGKSGVKFAIRFHLHPNIKVIPIRNFGSALLKTRKGSGWQF
;
A
#
# COMPACT_ATOMS: atom_id res chain seq x y z
N MET A 1 -3.65 -0.20 -3.17
CA MET A 1 -3.74 1.25 -2.87
C MET A 1 -5.15 1.47 -2.35
N LEU A 2 -5.33 1.98 -1.13
CA LEU A 2 -6.67 2.07 -0.52
C LEU A 2 -7.61 2.88 -1.43
N THR A 3 -8.67 2.22 -1.87
CA THR A 3 -9.80 2.82 -2.58
C THR A 3 -10.54 3.75 -1.61
N TYR A 4 -10.29 5.05 -1.72
CA TYR A 4 -11.10 6.09 -1.09
C TYR A 4 -12.27 6.44 -2.01
N ASP A 5 -13.16 5.47 -2.22
CA ASP A 5 -14.49 5.74 -2.75
C ASP A 5 -15.44 5.94 -1.57
N ARG A 6 -15.50 7.19 -1.11
CA ARG A 6 -16.65 7.79 -0.42
C ARG A 6 -16.38 9.29 -0.32
N GLU A 7 -17.16 10.09 -1.03
CA GLU A 7 -17.32 11.50 -0.65
C GLU A 7 -17.97 11.52 0.75
N PRO A 8 -17.31 12.04 1.79
CA PRO A 8 -18.01 12.39 3.00
C PRO A 8 -18.59 13.77 2.76
N ILE A 9 -19.93 13.83 2.65
CA ILE A 9 -20.69 15.07 2.86
C ILE A 9 -20.36 15.52 4.29
N SER A 10 -19.36 16.39 4.42
CA SER A 10 -19.01 17.05 5.66
C SER A 10 -18.99 18.55 5.42
N SER A 11 -19.19 19.30 6.48
CA SER A 11 -19.32 20.75 6.63
C SER A 11 -18.24 21.63 5.97
N TYR A 12 -17.35 21.07 5.16
CA TYR A 12 -16.32 21.72 4.35
C TYR A 12 -16.81 22.26 3.00
N GLY A 13 -18.03 21.96 2.57
CA GLY A 13 -18.49 22.29 1.21
C GLY A 13 -18.44 23.78 0.82
N ILE A 14 -18.64 24.70 1.78
CA ILE A 14 -18.62 26.15 1.51
C ILE A 14 -17.18 26.66 1.42
N LEU A 15 -16.33 26.30 2.38
CA LEU A 15 -14.90 26.67 2.37
C LEU A 15 -14.19 26.07 1.16
N ASP A 16 -14.47 24.81 0.82
CA ASP A 16 -13.92 24.14 -0.35
C ASP A 16 -14.35 24.86 -1.64
N ARG A 17 -15.63 25.24 -1.79
CA ARG A 17 -16.09 26.05 -2.94
C ARG A 17 -15.43 27.42 -3.01
N LEU A 18 -15.25 28.10 -1.88
CA LEU A 18 -14.54 29.39 -1.82
C LEU A 18 -13.08 29.25 -2.25
N TRP A 19 -12.39 28.18 -1.82
CA TRP A 19 -11.02 27.91 -2.25
C TRP A 19 -10.92 27.53 -3.73
N GLN A 20 -11.86 26.73 -4.23
CA GLN A 20 -11.93 26.37 -5.65
C GLN A 20 -12.14 27.63 -6.52
N SER A 21 -12.99 28.54 -6.07
CA SER A 21 -13.19 29.84 -6.71
C SER A 21 -11.93 30.69 -6.68
N ALA A 22 -11.24 30.77 -5.53
CA ALA A 22 -10.01 31.53 -5.38
C ALA A 22 -8.86 30.97 -6.24
N PHE A 23 -8.67 29.65 -6.28
CA PHE A 23 -7.60 28.99 -7.02
C PHE A 23 -7.80 29.01 -8.53
N GLY A 24 -9.05 29.06 -9.00
CA GLY A 24 -9.35 29.17 -10.43
C GLY A 24 -9.05 30.54 -11.04
N THR A 25 -8.65 31.54 -10.24
CA THR A 25 -8.45 32.91 -10.73
C THR A 25 -7.12 33.13 -11.43
N VAL A 26 -7.11 34.05 -12.39
CA VAL A 26 -5.87 34.53 -13.05
C VAL A 26 -4.91 35.17 -12.04
N LEU A 27 -5.45 35.82 -11.00
CA LEU A 27 -4.66 36.39 -9.90
C LEU A 27 -3.90 35.29 -9.16
N TYR A 28 -4.56 34.19 -8.79
CA TYR A 28 -3.91 33.06 -8.16
C TYR A 28 -2.81 32.48 -9.06
N ASP A 29 -3.10 32.30 -10.34
CA ASP A 29 -2.13 31.80 -11.32
C ASP A 29 -0.86 32.66 -11.38
N TYR A 30 -1.03 33.99 -11.40
CA TYR A 30 0.07 34.94 -11.36
C TYR A 30 0.90 34.80 -10.07
N THR A 31 0.26 34.57 -8.92
CA THR A 31 0.96 34.41 -7.64
C THR A 31 1.83 33.15 -7.56
N LEU A 32 1.63 32.17 -8.45
CA LEU A 32 2.42 30.94 -8.52
C LEU A 32 3.71 31.12 -9.34
N LYS A 33 3.81 32.20 -10.12
CA LYS A 33 5.02 32.48 -10.91
C LYS A 33 6.18 32.82 -9.99
N ARG A 34 7.33 32.18 -10.25
CA ARG A 34 8.61 32.43 -9.58
C ARG A 34 9.71 32.38 -10.64
N ARG A 35 10.92 32.81 -10.25
CA ARG A 35 12.10 32.73 -11.13
C ARG A 35 12.34 31.28 -11.52
N VAL A 36 12.41 31.03 -12.82
CA VAL A 36 12.71 29.70 -13.37
C VAL A 36 14.25 29.51 -13.35
N PRO A 37 14.76 28.42 -12.77
CA PRO A 37 16.18 28.10 -12.81
C PRO A 37 16.66 27.93 -14.25
N LYS A 38 17.86 28.43 -14.58
CA LYS A 38 18.50 28.16 -15.88
C LYS A 38 19.25 26.82 -15.91
N LYS A 39 19.64 26.29 -14.74
CA LYS A 39 20.27 24.97 -14.53
C LYS A 39 19.92 24.48 -13.13
N THR A 40 19.62 23.20 -12.96
CA THR A 40 19.49 22.54 -11.65
C THR A 40 20.64 21.59 -11.38
N GLY A 41 20.66 20.96 -10.20
CA GLY A 41 21.68 20.01 -9.82
C GLY A 41 21.76 18.84 -10.80
N ASN A 42 22.95 18.62 -11.37
CA ASN A 42 23.21 17.54 -12.33
C ASN A 42 23.47 16.20 -11.63
N PHE A 43 22.55 15.77 -10.76
CA PHE A 43 22.67 14.52 -10.01
C PHE A 43 21.55 13.54 -10.33
N LEU A 44 21.88 12.25 -10.28
CA LEU A 44 20.92 11.16 -10.45
C LEU A 44 20.28 10.85 -9.11
N ILE A 45 18.96 11.02 -9.00
CA ILE A 45 18.22 10.62 -7.82
C ILE A 45 17.99 9.11 -7.89
N THR A 46 18.56 8.38 -6.94
CA THR A 46 18.38 6.93 -6.85
C THR A 46 17.02 6.62 -6.24
N THR A 47 16.14 5.93 -6.98
CA THR A 47 14.80 5.51 -6.54
C THR A 47 14.50 4.08 -6.99
N PHE A 48 13.35 3.54 -6.61
CA PHE A 48 12.90 2.26 -7.13
C PHE A 48 12.77 2.31 -8.66
N PRO A 49 13.41 1.38 -9.40
CA PRO A 49 13.38 1.38 -10.86
C PRO A 49 12.02 0.98 -11.41
N GLY A 50 11.69 1.46 -12.61
CA GLY A 50 10.48 1.05 -13.33
C GLY A 50 10.59 -0.32 -14.00
N ASP A 51 9.46 -0.79 -14.51
CA ASP A 51 9.30 -2.05 -15.21
C ASP A 51 9.33 -1.90 -16.74
N ALA A 52 10.39 -2.39 -17.39
CA ALA A 52 10.51 -2.32 -18.85
C ALA A 52 9.37 -3.02 -19.59
N VAL A 53 8.81 -4.12 -19.04
CA VAL A 53 7.68 -4.82 -19.66
C VAL A 53 6.44 -3.92 -19.69
N SER A 54 6.13 -3.27 -18.58
CA SER A 54 5.05 -2.27 -18.51
C SER A 54 5.35 -1.05 -19.40
N GLY A 55 6.62 -0.64 -19.51
CA GLY A 55 7.07 0.40 -20.43
C GLY A 55 6.80 0.08 -21.90
N TYR A 56 7.11 -1.15 -22.34
CA TYR A 56 6.79 -1.60 -23.70
C TYR A 56 5.29 -1.65 -23.98
N ARG A 57 4.47 -2.05 -22.99
CA ARG A 57 3.00 -1.98 -23.12
C ARG A 57 2.53 -0.53 -23.26
N PHE A 58 3.10 0.37 -22.48
CA PHE A 58 2.77 1.79 -22.55
C PHE A 58 3.13 2.40 -23.92
N LEU A 59 4.29 2.05 -24.47
CA LEU A 59 4.69 2.41 -25.84
C LEU A 59 3.67 1.94 -26.87
N ALA A 60 3.21 0.69 -26.75
CA ALA A 60 2.18 0.09 -27.59
C ALA A 60 0.76 0.65 -27.35
N GLY A 61 0.60 1.70 -26.55
CA GLY A 61 -0.69 2.38 -26.33
C GLY A 61 -1.58 1.71 -25.28
N SER A 62 -1.03 0.80 -24.46
CA SER A 62 -1.80 0.08 -23.44
C SER A 62 -1.25 0.30 -22.03
N VAL A 63 -2.14 0.53 -21.08
CA VAL A 63 -1.83 0.65 -19.65
C VAL A 63 -2.54 -0.46 -18.91
N ILE A 64 -1.84 -1.15 -18.01
CA ILE A 64 -2.48 -2.08 -17.07
C ILE A 64 -2.53 -1.39 -15.71
N PHE A 65 -3.72 -1.28 -15.14
CA PHE A 65 -3.93 -0.72 -13.81
C PHE A 65 -4.88 -1.65 -13.05
N ASP A 66 -4.48 -2.10 -11.86
CA ASP A 66 -5.21 -3.09 -11.05
C ASP A 66 -5.69 -4.30 -11.87
N GLY A 67 -4.81 -4.85 -12.70
CA GLY A 67 -5.10 -6.02 -13.55
C GLY A 67 -6.03 -5.75 -14.74
N LYS A 68 -6.63 -4.57 -14.85
CA LYS A 68 -7.46 -4.17 -15.99
C LYS A 68 -6.64 -3.43 -17.04
N LYS A 69 -6.95 -3.70 -18.31
CA LYS A 69 -6.29 -3.06 -19.47
C LYS A 69 -7.06 -1.80 -19.89
N TYR A 70 -6.35 -0.69 -20.02
CA TYR A 70 -6.85 0.60 -20.50
C TYR A 70 -6.08 1.04 -21.73
N SER A 71 -6.75 1.77 -22.63
CA SER A 71 -6.10 2.45 -23.75
C SER A 71 -5.47 3.76 -23.29
N ARG A 72 -4.21 4.00 -23.68
CA ARG A 72 -3.49 5.26 -23.43
C ARG A 72 -4.25 6.45 -24.04
N ASP A 73 -4.83 6.28 -25.21
CA ASP A 73 -5.53 7.38 -25.91
C ASP A 73 -6.83 7.74 -25.19
N SER A 74 -7.53 6.75 -24.64
CA SER A 74 -8.72 6.99 -23.81
C SER A 74 -8.36 7.72 -22.52
N LEU A 75 -7.23 7.38 -21.90
CA LEU A 75 -6.71 8.05 -20.70
C LEU A 75 -6.31 9.50 -21.02
N LEU A 76 -5.67 9.75 -22.15
CA LEU A 76 -5.28 11.09 -22.58
C LEU A 76 -6.50 11.99 -22.82
N LYS A 77 -7.60 11.44 -23.33
CA LYS A 77 -8.85 12.17 -23.56
C LYS A 77 -9.65 12.41 -22.28
N GLY A 78 -9.37 11.69 -21.19
CA GLY A 78 -10.10 11.82 -19.93
C GLY A 78 -11.57 11.39 -20.03
N SER A 79 -11.84 10.26 -20.69
CA SER A 79 -13.21 9.73 -20.86
C SER A 79 -13.91 9.53 -19.51
N SER A 80 -15.19 9.93 -19.42
CA SER A 80 -16.02 9.78 -18.21
C SER A 80 -16.27 8.33 -17.79
N SER A 81 -16.04 7.37 -18.70
CA SER A 81 -16.10 5.93 -18.43
C SER A 81 -14.90 5.39 -17.66
N ILE A 82 -13.84 6.18 -17.48
CA ILE A 82 -12.62 5.75 -16.79
C ILE A 82 -12.74 6.04 -15.29
N PRO A 83 -12.52 5.04 -14.42
CA PRO A 83 -12.52 5.25 -12.98
C PRO A 83 -11.53 6.33 -12.53
N LEU A 84 -11.91 7.14 -11.54
CA LEU A 84 -11.13 8.30 -11.09
C LEU A 84 -9.74 7.91 -10.57
N ASN A 85 -9.58 6.76 -9.93
CA ASN A 85 -8.29 6.26 -9.47
C ASN A 85 -7.31 5.99 -10.64
N VAL A 86 -7.81 5.53 -11.79
CA VAL A 86 -6.99 5.31 -12.99
C VAL A 86 -6.57 6.65 -13.60
N LEU A 87 -7.48 7.63 -13.64
CA LEU A 87 -7.14 9.00 -14.07
C LEU A 87 -6.10 9.63 -13.15
N ASN A 88 -6.27 9.49 -11.84
CA ASN A 88 -5.31 9.97 -10.83
C ASN A 88 -3.93 9.35 -11.01
N TYR A 89 -3.84 8.03 -11.25
CA TYR A 89 -2.59 7.35 -11.56
C TYR A 89 -1.92 7.95 -12.80
N PHE A 90 -2.71 8.18 -13.86
CA PHE A 90 -2.22 8.73 -15.11
C PHE A 90 -1.73 10.19 -14.94
N ASP A 91 -2.51 11.04 -14.29
CA ASP A 91 -2.18 12.44 -13.98
C ASP A 91 -1.02 12.59 -12.98
N SER A 92 -0.72 11.54 -12.21
CA SER A 92 0.45 11.46 -11.33
C SER A 92 1.71 10.96 -12.03
N PHE A 93 1.63 10.59 -13.31
CA PHE A 93 2.75 10.04 -14.10
C PHE A 93 3.36 8.77 -13.50
N GLY A 94 2.54 7.92 -12.86
CA GLY A 94 3.02 6.66 -12.26
C GLY A 94 3.69 5.71 -13.26
N TRP A 95 3.28 5.79 -14.54
CA TRP A 95 3.83 5.02 -15.66
C TRP A 95 5.20 5.49 -16.15
N LEU A 96 5.67 6.67 -15.74
CA LEU A 96 6.84 7.31 -16.33
C LEU A 96 8.12 6.51 -16.11
N SER A 97 8.30 5.96 -14.90
CA SER A 97 9.50 5.17 -14.58
C SER A 97 9.57 3.89 -15.42
N ASP A 98 8.41 3.26 -15.68
CA ASP A 98 8.32 2.06 -16.51
C ASP A 98 8.72 2.38 -17.96
N LEU A 99 8.26 3.53 -18.48
CA LEU A 99 8.63 3.99 -19.80
C LEU A 99 10.13 4.33 -19.91
N CYS A 100 10.71 4.91 -18.85
CA CYS A 100 12.15 5.19 -18.77
C CYS A 100 12.98 3.89 -18.74
N ALA A 101 12.44 2.82 -18.15
CA ALA A 101 13.12 1.52 -18.06
C ALA A 101 13.33 0.84 -19.42
N VAL A 102 12.58 1.25 -20.46
CA VAL A 102 12.75 0.76 -21.85
C VAL A 102 14.09 1.21 -22.47
N LYS A 103 14.58 2.40 -22.13
CA LYS A 103 15.86 2.95 -22.63
C LYS A 103 15.95 3.07 -24.16
N GLU A 104 14.87 3.45 -24.82
CA GLU A 104 14.82 3.70 -26.27
C GLU A 104 14.49 5.17 -26.59
N ASP A 105 14.98 5.71 -27.70
CA ASP A 105 14.71 7.10 -28.10
C ASP A 105 13.22 7.38 -28.34
N LYS A 106 12.49 6.36 -28.81
CA LYS A 106 11.03 6.45 -28.97
C LYS A 106 10.32 6.59 -27.62
N SER A 107 10.80 5.87 -26.59
CA SER A 107 10.21 5.96 -25.25
C SER A 107 10.49 7.31 -24.59
N LYS A 108 11.69 7.85 -24.80
CA LYS A 108 12.07 9.21 -24.39
C LYS A 108 11.24 10.29 -25.10
N SER A 109 11.12 10.19 -26.42
CA SER A 109 10.34 11.15 -27.23
C SER A 109 8.86 11.17 -26.80
N LEU A 110 8.27 9.99 -26.60
CA LEU A 110 6.90 9.86 -26.13
C LEU A 110 6.73 10.42 -24.71
N ALA A 111 7.67 10.15 -23.80
CA ALA A 111 7.60 10.69 -22.44
C ALA A 111 7.58 12.22 -22.44
N ALA A 112 8.51 12.82 -23.19
CA ALA A 112 8.62 14.27 -23.33
C ALA A 112 7.35 14.89 -23.95
N SER A 113 6.83 14.30 -25.04
CA SER A 113 5.62 14.81 -25.69
C SER A 113 4.41 14.77 -24.76
N LEU A 114 4.20 13.67 -24.03
CA LEU A 114 3.08 13.53 -23.09
C LEU A 114 3.17 14.51 -21.92
N ILE A 115 4.38 14.83 -21.45
CA ILE A 115 4.60 15.85 -20.42
C ILE A 115 4.28 17.24 -20.98
N ILE A 116 4.77 17.59 -22.17
CA ILE A 116 4.46 18.87 -22.84
C ILE A 116 2.96 19.02 -23.02
N ASP A 117 2.28 18.01 -23.57
CA ASP A 117 0.82 18.01 -23.78
C ASP A 117 0.05 18.18 -22.47
N TRP A 118 0.55 17.59 -21.39
CA TRP A 118 -0.05 17.77 -20.08
C TRP A 118 0.15 19.20 -19.56
N ILE A 119 1.36 19.76 -19.68
CA ILE A 119 1.69 21.13 -19.25
C ILE A 119 0.82 22.15 -19.98
N ILE A 120 0.70 22.02 -21.31
CA ILE A 120 -0.11 22.93 -22.14
C ILE A 120 -1.58 22.89 -21.73
N ARG A 121 -2.13 21.69 -21.46
CA ARG A 121 -3.53 21.56 -21.04
C ARG A 121 -3.78 21.99 -19.59
N ASN A 122 -2.77 21.90 -18.73
CA ASN A 122 -2.86 22.19 -17.30
C ASN A 122 -2.07 23.44 -16.91
N GLN A 123 -2.11 24.49 -17.75
CA GLN A 123 -1.45 25.75 -17.42
C GLN A 123 -2.04 26.39 -16.16
N SER A 124 -3.35 26.34 -15.97
CA SER A 124 -4.04 26.89 -14.80
C SER A 124 -4.51 25.80 -13.84
N TRP A 125 -4.79 26.19 -12.60
CA TRP A 125 -5.28 25.28 -11.56
C TRP A 125 -6.56 24.54 -11.98
N ARG A 126 -6.63 23.23 -11.66
CA ARG A 126 -7.81 22.38 -11.88
C ARG A 126 -8.06 21.50 -10.66
N LYS A 127 -9.32 21.43 -10.22
CA LYS A 127 -9.74 20.71 -9.01
C LYS A 127 -9.19 19.30 -8.88
N ASN A 128 -9.30 18.48 -9.93
CA ASN A 128 -8.94 17.06 -9.86
C ASN A 128 -7.43 16.83 -10.06
N THR A 129 -6.81 17.53 -11.02
CA THR A 129 -5.42 17.27 -11.41
C THR A 129 -4.40 18.00 -10.53
N TRP A 130 -4.81 19.05 -9.80
CA TRP A 130 -3.93 19.81 -8.89
C TRP A 130 -4.16 19.47 -7.41
N ARG A 131 -4.83 18.34 -7.11
CA ARG A 131 -4.91 17.83 -5.73
C ARG A 131 -3.49 17.64 -5.16
N PRO A 132 -3.22 17.96 -3.88
CA PRO A 132 -1.85 17.93 -3.35
C PRO A 132 -1.14 16.58 -3.47
N GLU A 133 -1.84 15.47 -3.24
CA GLU A 133 -1.31 14.11 -3.32
C GLU A 133 -0.98 13.69 -4.76
N ILE A 134 -1.79 14.13 -5.74
CA ILE A 134 -1.55 13.87 -7.16
C ILE A 134 -0.39 14.73 -7.66
N THR A 135 -0.38 16.00 -7.27
CA THR A 135 0.70 16.96 -7.57
C THR A 135 2.02 16.49 -6.96
N GLY A 136 2.03 16.08 -5.69
CA GLY A 136 3.21 15.55 -5.03
C GLY A 136 3.77 14.33 -5.74
N THR A 137 2.91 13.35 -6.05
CA THR A 137 3.32 12.13 -6.78
C THR A 137 3.83 12.45 -8.19
N ARG A 138 3.19 13.38 -8.91
CA ARG A 138 3.66 13.88 -10.21
C ARG A 138 5.06 14.46 -10.11
N LEU A 139 5.29 15.35 -9.14
CA LEU A 139 6.58 16.01 -8.96
C LEU A 139 7.68 15.02 -8.61
N VAL A 140 7.41 14.02 -7.76
CA VAL A 140 8.35 12.90 -7.53
C VAL A 140 8.69 12.19 -8.84
N ASN A 141 7.67 11.81 -9.63
CA ASN A 141 7.89 11.06 -10.87
C ASN A 141 8.62 11.88 -11.93
N TRP A 142 8.36 13.17 -12.03
CA TRP A 142 9.08 14.08 -12.92
C TRP A 142 10.55 14.26 -12.50
N VAL A 143 10.78 14.59 -11.23
CA VAL A 143 12.10 14.88 -10.68
C VAL A 143 13.01 13.65 -10.76
N LYS A 144 12.54 12.47 -10.34
CA LYS A 144 13.38 11.26 -10.36
C LYS A 144 13.75 10.80 -11.77
N ASN A 145 12.91 11.10 -12.76
CA ASN A 145 13.13 10.73 -14.16
C ASN A 145 13.71 11.88 -15.01
N PHE A 146 14.06 13.03 -14.39
CA PHE A 146 14.48 14.22 -15.14
C PHE A 146 15.66 13.97 -16.06
N LYS A 147 16.70 13.25 -15.62
CA LYS A 147 17.87 12.96 -16.46
C LYS A 147 17.55 12.08 -17.68
N PHE A 148 16.53 11.23 -17.59
CA PHE A 148 16.05 10.49 -18.76
C PHE A 148 15.32 11.44 -19.72
N LEU A 149 14.52 12.36 -19.20
CA LEU A 149 13.73 13.32 -19.99
C LEU A 149 14.59 14.40 -20.65
N ALA A 150 15.55 14.97 -19.93
CA ALA A 150 16.41 16.05 -20.39
C ALA A 150 17.16 15.61 -21.66
N ARG A 151 16.89 16.31 -22.76
CA ARG A 151 17.68 16.27 -23.98
C ARG A 151 18.61 17.47 -23.85
N GLY A 152 19.91 17.25 -23.70
CA GLY A 152 20.87 18.33 -23.40
C GLY A 152 20.91 19.48 -24.42
N ASP A 153 20.12 19.37 -25.49
CA ASP A 153 19.92 20.29 -26.60
C ASP A 153 18.47 20.80 -26.77
N ASP A 154 17.47 20.31 -26.01
CA ASP A 154 16.06 20.73 -26.12
C ASP A 154 15.71 21.81 -25.07
N GLU A 155 16.20 23.03 -25.32
CA GLU A 155 15.97 24.19 -24.43
C GLU A 155 14.47 24.51 -24.26
N TYR A 156 13.66 24.24 -25.29
CA TYR A 156 12.22 24.46 -25.24
C TYR A 156 11.54 23.54 -24.21
N PHE A 157 11.84 22.23 -24.26
CA PHE A 157 11.33 21.28 -23.26
C PHE A 157 11.77 21.66 -21.86
N GLU A 158 13.06 21.94 -21.64
CA GLU A 158 13.58 22.25 -20.31
C GLU A 158 12.92 23.51 -19.72
N ASN A 159 12.78 24.59 -20.51
CA ASN A 159 12.12 25.80 -20.06
C ASN A 159 10.66 25.57 -19.66
N LEU A 160 9.90 24.81 -20.46
CA LEU A 160 8.52 24.44 -20.13
C LEU A 160 8.45 23.57 -18.88
N PHE A 161 9.32 22.57 -18.78
CA PHE A 161 9.38 21.64 -17.67
C PHE A 161 9.68 22.36 -16.35
N TYR A 162 10.74 23.18 -16.30
CA TYR A 162 11.09 23.92 -15.09
C TYR A 162 10.02 24.94 -14.69
N SER A 163 9.43 25.65 -15.66
CA SER A 163 8.34 26.58 -15.40
C SER A 163 7.14 25.88 -14.75
N ALA A 164 6.74 24.72 -15.29
CA ALA A 164 5.67 23.91 -14.73
C ALA A 164 6.04 23.34 -13.35
N LEU A 165 7.26 22.80 -13.20
CA LEU A 165 7.74 22.22 -11.95
C LEU A 165 7.73 23.25 -10.81
N VAL A 166 8.26 24.44 -11.06
CA VAL A 166 8.25 25.56 -10.11
C VAL A 166 6.83 25.94 -9.74
N LYS A 167 5.96 26.15 -10.74
CA LYS A 167 4.55 26.53 -10.51
C LYS A 167 3.81 25.51 -9.64
N GLN A 168 3.97 24.23 -9.96
CA GLN A 168 3.35 23.12 -9.22
C GLN A 168 3.94 22.99 -7.81
N SER A 169 5.24 23.21 -7.62
CA SER A 169 5.88 23.19 -6.29
C SER A 169 5.38 24.31 -5.38
N VAL A 170 5.19 25.52 -5.90
CA VAL A 170 4.62 26.66 -5.15
C VAL A 170 3.18 26.36 -4.75
N HIS A 171 2.39 25.79 -5.67
CA HIS A 171 1.04 25.36 -5.37
C HIS A 171 1.04 24.31 -4.25
N LEU A 172 1.82 23.24 -4.41
CA LEU A 172 1.93 22.16 -3.44
C LEU A 172 2.34 22.67 -2.06
N HIS A 173 3.35 23.52 -1.98
CA HIS A 173 3.80 24.11 -0.72
C HIS A 173 2.69 24.89 0.00
N ARG A 174 1.78 25.55 -0.73
CA ARG A 174 0.64 26.28 -0.13
C ARG A 174 -0.52 25.36 0.28
N THR A 175 -0.61 24.17 -0.29
CA THR A 175 -1.82 23.33 -0.19
C THR A 175 -1.61 21.95 0.44
N PHE A 176 -0.37 21.48 0.62
CA PHE A 176 -0.09 20.12 1.10
C PHE A 176 -0.71 19.79 2.46
N LEU A 177 -0.88 20.78 3.35
CA LEU A 177 -1.57 20.56 4.64
C LEU A 177 -3.10 20.45 4.51
N ARG A 178 -3.67 20.87 3.38
CA ARG A 178 -5.13 20.83 3.11
C ARG A 178 -5.64 19.48 2.65
N THR A 179 -4.76 18.59 2.18
CA THR A 179 -5.16 17.20 1.88
C THR A 179 -5.37 16.42 3.17
N GLU A 180 -6.11 15.32 3.06
CA GLU A 180 -6.41 14.43 4.18
C GLU A 180 -5.12 13.87 4.82
N SER A 181 -5.14 13.72 6.16
CA SER A 181 -4.05 13.07 6.87
C SER A 181 -3.90 11.62 6.40
N GLY A 182 -2.69 11.07 6.48
CA GLY A 182 -2.41 9.70 6.07
C GLY A 182 -1.68 9.64 4.74
N ALA A 183 -2.10 8.71 3.87
CA ALA A 183 -1.44 8.45 2.59
C ALA A 183 -1.38 9.68 1.68
N SER A 184 -2.47 10.45 1.57
CA SER A 184 -2.52 11.65 0.72
C SER A 184 -1.50 12.70 1.18
N ARG A 185 -1.44 12.98 2.49
CA ARG A 185 -0.46 13.93 3.03
C ARG A 185 0.98 13.41 2.97
N LEU A 186 1.22 12.10 3.10
CA LEU A 186 2.55 11.52 2.87
C LEU A 186 3.01 11.76 1.43
N ALA A 187 2.17 11.45 0.44
CA ALA A 187 2.48 11.64 -0.98
C ALA A 187 2.77 13.12 -1.31
N ALA A 188 1.95 14.03 -0.78
CA ALA A 188 2.15 15.48 -0.93
C ALA A 188 3.47 15.95 -0.30
N SER A 189 3.78 15.49 0.92
CA SER A 189 5.00 15.86 1.65
C SER A 189 6.25 15.32 0.96
N LYS A 190 6.21 14.08 0.46
CA LYS A 190 7.31 13.48 -0.31
C LYS A 190 7.58 14.26 -1.60
N GLY A 191 6.54 14.69 -2.32
CA GLY A 191 6.71 15.57 -3.49
C GLY A 191 7.41 16.87 -3.15
N LEU A 192 7.07 17.48 -2.02
CA LEU A 192 7.70 18.70 -1.56
C LEU A 192 9.18 18.50 -1.18
N VAL A 193 9.52 17.38 -0.55
CA VAL A 193 10.92 16.98 -0.28
C VAL A 193 11.71 16.84 -1.59
N PHE A 194 11.17 16.14 -2.59
CA PHE A 194 11.84 15.97 -3.88
C PHE A 194 12.02 17.31 -4.61
N CYS A 195 11.04 18.22 -4.53
CA CYS A 195 11.18 19.57 -5.06
C CYS A 195 12.27 20.37 -4.35
N GLY A 196 12.33 20.31 -3.01
CA GLY A 196 13.35 21.00 -2.23
C GLY A 196 14.76 20.48 -2.48
N ILE A 197 14.91 19.19 -2.83
CA ILE A 197 16.18 18.60 -3.25
C ILE A 197 16.58 19.07 -4.66
N PHE A 198 15.62 19.16 -5.58
CA PHE A 198 15.89 19.34 -7.01
C PHE A 198 15.95 20.80 -7.46
N LEU A 199 15.12 21.69 -6.88
CA LEU A 199 15.06 23.10 -7.23
C LEU A 199 16.05 23.91 -6.38
N PRO A 200 16.76 24.89 -6.97
CA PRO A 200 17.57 25.83 -6.19
C PRO A 200 16.69 26.72 -5.30
N ASP A 201 17.29 27.29 -4.26
CA ASP A 201 16.66 28.23 -3.32
C ASP A 201 15.33 27.72 -2.72
N SER A 202 15.23 26.39 -2.53
CA SER A 202 13.99 25.69 -2.13
C SER A 202 14.12 24.92 -0.80
N ASP A 203 15.04 25.34 0.08
CA ASP A 203 15.29 24.71 1.39
C ASP A 203 14.03 24.68 2.27
N ASN A 204 13.19 25.71 2.15
CA ASN A 204 11.90 25.77 2.86
C ASN A 204 10.95 24.63 2.45
N TYR A 205 10.97 24.19 1.20
CA TYR A 205 10.20 23.03 0.73
C TYR A 205 10.74 21.75 1.35
N LEU A 206 12.06 21.60 1.36
CA LEU A 206 12.72 20.45 1.97
C LEU A 206 12.38 20.33 3.46
N ILE A 207 12.53 21.41 4.22
CA ILE A 207 12.24 21.45 5.67
C ILE A 207 10.77 21.14 5.93
N SER A 208 9.84 21.88 5.29
CA SER A 208 8.40 21.71 5.50
C SER A 208 7.92 20.31 5.08
N GLY A 209 8.50 19.78 4.01
CA GLY A 209 8.22 18.42 3.52
C GLY A 209 8.67 17.35 4.50
N LEU A 210 9.90 17.46 5.03
CA LEU A 210 10.45 16.51 6.01
C LEU A 210 9.68 16.55 7.32
N ASP A 211 9.38 17.74 7.86
CA ASP A 211 8.65 17.91 9.12
C ASP A 211 7.24 17.31 9.03
N CYS A 212 6.54 17.57 7.93
CA CYS A 212 5.21 17.03 7.73
C CYS A 212 5.24 15.52 7.49
N PHE A 213 6.21 15.02 6.72
CA PHE A 213 6.38 13.59 6.49
C PHE A 213 6.67 12.85 7.80
N GLU A 214 7.57 13.36 8.64
CA GLU A 214 7.85 12.79 9.96
C GLU A 214 6.58 12.76 10.82
N GLY A 215 5.84 13.87 10.86
CA GLY A 215 4.58 13.97 11.60
C GLY A 215 3.51 12.98 11.12
N GLN A 216 3.47 12.65 9.82
CA GLN A 216 2.57 11.62 9.28
C GLN A 216 3.04 10.22 9.62
N VAL A 217 4.34 9.92 9.45
CA VAL A 217 4.91 8.60 9.79
C VAL A 217 4.69 8.26 11.26
N LYS A 218 4.88 9.24 12.18
CA LYS A 218 4.60 9.06 13.62
C LYS A 218 3.14 8.67 13.91
N LYS A 219 2.19 9.08 13.07
CA LYS A 219 0.75 8.73 13.20
C LYS A 219 0.41 7.39 12.55
N LEU A 220 1.17 7.00 11.53
CA LEU A 220 0.87 5.85 10.68
C LEU A 220 1.65 4.59 11.04
N VAL A 221 2.76 4.71 11.78
CA VAL A 221 3.63 3.59 12.15
C VAL A 221 3.64 3.43 13.66
N PHE A 222 3.24 2.25 14.13
CA PHE A 222 3.25 1.90 15.54
C PHE A 222 4.68 1.76 16.11
N PRO A 223 4.84 1.74 17.45
CA PRO A 223 6.14 1.54 18.09
C PRO A 223 6.85 0.24 17.68
N ASP A 224 6.10 -0.82 17.37
CA ASP A 224 6.63 -2.11 16.88
C ASP A 224 6.96 -2.13 15.38
N GLY A 225 6.78 -1.00 14.69
CA GLY A 225 7.15 -0.80 13.29
C GLY A 225 6.09 -1.18 12.26
N GLY A 226 4.92 -1.67 12.67
CA GLY A 226 3.84 -1.93 11.71
C GLY A 226 2.92 -0.75 11.48
N HIS A 227 2.34 -0.73 10.29
CA HIS A 227 1.48 0.34 9.80
C HIS A 227 0.07 0.19 10.37
N VAL A 228 -0.57 1.31 10.72
CA VAL A 228 -1.91 1.37 11.34
C VAL A 228 -3.03 0.73 10.51
N SER A 229 -2.83 0.56 9.20
CA SER A 229 -3.76 -0.14 8.31
C SER A 229 -3.71 -1.66 8.44
N ARG A 230 -2.65 -2.21 9.06
CA ARG A 230 -2.38 -3.65 9.19
C ARG A 230 -2.38 -4.39 7.85
N ASN A 231 -2.14 -3.66 6.76
CA ASN A 231 -2.08 -4.17 5.39
C ASN A 231 -0.60 -4.30 4.97
N PRO A 232 -0.11 -5.52 4.68
CA PRO A 232 1.29 -5.75 4.31
C PRO A 232 1.77 -4.94 3.09
N LYS A 233 0.91 -4.69 2.09
CA LYS A 233 1.29 -3.91 0.91
C LYS A 233 1.45 -2.43 1.25
N ILE A 234 0.59 -1.88 2.09
CA ILE A 234 0.69 -0.49 2.54
C ILE A 234 1.91 -0.29 3.45
N GLN A 235 2.24 -1.28 4.28
CA GLN A 235 3.50 -1.29 5.03
C GLN A 235 4.70 -1.16 4.07
N LEU A 236 4.72 -1.97 3.01
CA LEU A 236 5.80 -1.96 2.03
C LEU A 236 5.89 -0.60 1.30
N ASP A 237 4.76 -0.06 0.87
CA ASP A 237 4.71 1.22 0.14
C ASP A 237 5.18 2.38 1.03
N THR A 238 4.78 2.40 2.30
CA THR A 238 5.22 3.42 3.26
C THR A 238 6.72 3.29 3.54
N LEU A 239 7.25 2.07 3.67
CA LEU A 239 8.70 1.86 3.81
C LEU A 239 9.45 2.28 2.55
N LEU A 240 8.90 2.02 1.36
CA LEU A 240 9.49 2.49 0.10
C LEU A 240 9.60 4.01 0.09
N ASP A 241 8.56 4.74 0.52
CA ASP A 241 8.60 6.20 0.60
C ASP A 241 9.75 6.70 1.51
N VAL A 242 9.92 6.08 2.68
CA VAL A 242 11.02 6.39 3.63
C VAL A 242 12.39 6.13 2.98
N VAL A 243 12.55 4.97 2.33
CA VAL A 243 13.80 4.58 1.67
C VAL A 243 14.14 5.51 0.51
N GLU A 244 13.16 5.85 -0.33
CA GLU A 244 13.38 6.75 -1.47
C GLU A 244 13.74 8.17 -1.04
N ILE A 245 13.13 8.70 0.03
CA ILE A 245 13.54 10.00 0.60
C ILE A 245 15.00 9.94 1.06
N LYS A 246 15.37 8.89 1.80
CA LYS A 246 16.76 8.71 2.27
C LYS A 246 17.74 8.63 1.10
N LEU A 247 17.42 7.88 0.05
CA LEU A 247 18.26 7.76 -1.14
C LEU A 247 18.35 9.07 -1.92
N ALA A 248 17.26 9.83 -2.03
CA ALA A 248 17.25 11.13 -2.69
C ALA A 248 18.13 12.16 -1.97
N LEU A 249 18.04 12.23 -0.63
CA LEU A 249 18.89 13.08 0.19
C LEU A 249 20.37 12.73 0.02
N ASN A 250 20.71 11.44 0.09
CA ASN A 250 22.08 10.97 -0.10
C ASN A 250 22.60 11.28 -1.52
N SER A 251 21.76 11.13 -2.55
CA SER A 251 22.12 11.44 -3.95
C SER A 251 22.45 12.92 -4.14
N ALA A 252 21.87 13.79 -3.31
CA ALA A 252 22.13 15.23 -3.30
C ALA A 252 23.22 15.65 -2.30
N ASN A 253 23.91 14.70 -1.65
CA ASN A 253 24.86 14.96 -0.55
C ASN A 253 24.26 15.75 0.64
N ILE A 254 22.94 15.64 0.83
CA ILE A 254 22.23 16.24 1.97
C ILE A 254 22.19 15.21 3.10
N ARG A 255 22.60 15.61 4.31
CA ARG A 255 22.55 14.73 5.49
C ARG A 255 21.10 14.37 5.82
N ALA A 256 20.78 13.08 5.75
CA ALA A 256 19.46 12.59 6.12
C ALA A 256 19.18 12.75 7.64
N PRO A 257 17.98 13.19 8.04
CA PRO A 257 17.56 13.18 9.44
C PRO A 257 17.60 11.78 10.06
N ALA A 258 18.04 11.68 11.31
CA ALA A 258 18.20 10.40 12.01
C ALA A 258 16.89 9.61 12.19
N TRP A 259 15.73 10.29 12.20
CA TRP A 259 14.43 9.65 12.35
C TRP A 259 14.08 8.76 11.15
N LEU A 260 14.55 9.06 9.93
CA LEU A 260 14.32 8.22 8.75
C LEU A 260 14.91 6.82 8.94
N GLU A 261 16.15 6.77 9.45
CA GLU A 261 16.83 5.52 9.77
C GLU A 261 16.08 4.77 10.88
N THR A 262 15.70 5.49 11.93
CA THR A 262 14.99 4.91 13.09
C THR A 262 13.63 4.32 12.70
N VAL A 263 12.91 4.95 11.77
CA VAL A 263 11.64 4.42 11.24
C VAL A 263 11.90 3.21 10.36
N ALA A 264 12.86 3.28 9.44
CA ALA A 264 13.21 2.16 8.56
C ALA A 264 13.61 0.91 9.37
N ASP A 265 14.42 1.09 10.42
CA ASP A 265 14.87 0.02 11.32
C ASP A 265 13.72 -0.69 12.04
N ARG A 266 12.61 -0.01 12.29
CA ARG A 266 11.41 -0.62 12.87
C ARG A 266 10.53 -1.28 11.82
N MET A 267 10.38 -0.66 10.66
CA MET A 267 9.48 -1.13 9.60
C MET A 267 10.03 -2.34 8.83
N VAL A 268 11.35 -2.45 8.68
CA VAL A 268 12.02 -3.56 7.95
C VAL A 268 11.76 -4.93 8.60
N PRO A 269 11.96 -5.13 9.92
CA PRO A 269 11.55 -6.34 10.63
C PRO A 269 10.09 -6.73 10.40
N MET A 270 9.20 -5.74 10.31
CA MET A 270 7.77 -5.95 10.12
C MET A 270 7.44 -6.41 8.70
N VAL A 271 8.05 -5.81 7.66
CA VAL A 271 7.95 -6.30 6.27
C VAL A 271 8.45 -7.74 6.20
N LYS A 272 9.62 -8.06 6.79
CA LYS A 272 10.13 -9.43 6.85
C LYS A 272 9.18 -10.38 7.59
N ALA A 273 8.52 -9.92 8.65
CA ALA A 273 7.56 -10.72 9.41
C ALA A 273 6.32 -11.10 8.59
N MET A 274 5.90 -10.24 7.66
CA MET A 274 4.76 -10.46 6.78
C MET A 274 5.11 -11.20 5.48
N ARG A 275 6.36 -11.64 5.28
CA ARG A 275 6.76 -12.45 4.12
C ARG A 275 6.53 -13.94 4.36
N HIS A 276 6.02 -14.62 3.34
CA HIS A 276 6.10 -16.07 3.23
C HIS A 276 7.47 -16.51 2.69
N GLY A 277 7.75 -17.82 2.73
CA GLY A 277 9.04 -18.34 2.25
C GLY A 277 9.24 -18.25 0.74
N ASP A 278 8.20 -17.94 -0.04
CA ASP A 278 8.30 -17.58 -1.46
C ASP A 278 8.84 -16.16 -1.69
N GLY A 279 8.99 -15.37 -0.63
CA GLY A 279 9.46 -14.00 -0.68
C GLY A 279 8.35 -12.96 -0.87
N GLY A 280 7.12 -13.39 -1.18
CA GLY A 280 5.96 -12.50 -1.29
C GLY A 280 5.35 -12.18 0.06
N LEU A 281 4.55 -11.12 0.11
CA LEU A 281 3.79 -10.71 1.30
C LEU A 281 2.57 -11.60 1.53
N ALA A 282 2.14 -11.68 2.79
CA ALA A 282 0.86 -12.27 3.20
C ALA A 282 -0.33 -11.39 2.77
N LEU A 283 -1.51 -11.98 2.68
CA LEU A 283 -2.72 -11.41 2.06
C LEU A 283 -3.72 -10.89 3.11
N PHE A 284 -3.22 -10.35 4.22
CA PHE A 284 -4.05 -9.78 5.29
C PHE A 284 -4.63 -8.42 4.93
N ASN A 285 -5.86 -8.15 5.39
CA ASN A 285 -6.44 -6.81 5.45
C ASN A 285 -6.42 -6.07 4.10
N GLY A 286 -6.79 -6.79 3.03
CA GLY A 286 -6.80 -6.25 1.67
C GLY A 286 -5.40 -6.08 1.10
N GLY A 287 -4.44 -6.84 1.61
CA GLY A 287 -3.08 -6.91 1.09
C GLY A 287 -3.01 -7.72 -0.20
N SER A 288 -1.92 -7.53 -0.93
CA SER A 288 -1.54 -8.32 -2.09
C SER A 288 -0.12 -8.85 -1.90
N ILE A 289 0.29 -9.79 -2.75
CA ILE A 289 1.61 -10.45 -2.65
C ILE A 289 2.79 -9.47 -2.78
N GLY A 290 2.56 -8.29 -3.34
CA GLY A 290 3.57 -7.26 -3.60
C GLY A 290 4.45 -7.59 -4.81
N ASP A 291 5.14 -6.57 -5.35
CA ASP A 291 6.20 -6.77 -6.36
C ASP A 291 7.47 -7.28 -5.64
N PRO A 292 7.98 -8.47 -5.98
CA PRO A 292 9.23 -8.98 -5.41
C PRO A 292 10.40 -7.99 -5.55
N ARG A 293 10.50 -7.27 -6.68
CA ARG A 293 11.57 -6.28 -6.89
C ARG A 293 11.46 -5.14 -5.88
N GLN A 294 10.25 -4.69 -5.59
CA GLN A 294 10.02 -3.63 -4.60
C GLN A 294 10.41 -4.10 -3.20
N ILE A 295 10.05 -5.34 -2.85
CA ILE A 295 10.41 -5.94 -1.56
C ILE A 295 11.93 -6.04 -1.42
N ASP A 296 12.59 -6.60 -2.43
CA ASP A 296 14.04 -6.79 -2.36
C ASP A 296 14.77 -5.44 -2.37
N PHE A 297 14.32 -4.48 -3.18
CA PHE A 297 14.86 -3.11 -3.20
C PHE A 297 14.84 -2.44 -1.82
N VAL A 298 13.71 -2.47 -1.10
CA VAL A 298 13.65 -1.83 0.23
C VAL A 298 14.50 -2.56 1.26
N LEU A 299 14.60 -3.90 1.17
CA LEU A 299 15.37 -4.70 2.12
C LEU A 299 16.88 -4.54 1.91
N GLU A 300 17.34 -4.52 0.67
CA GLU A 300 18.75 -4.29 0.32
C GLU A 300 19.20 -2.88 0.73
N ASN A 301 18.37 -1.86 0.48
CA ASN A 301 18.68 -0.48 0.84
C ASN A 301 18.57 -0.16 2.34
N SER A 302 18.01 -1.09 3.14
CA SER A 302 18.05 -0.99 4.61
C SER A 302 19.41 -1.36 5.21
N LYS A 303 20.29 -2.04 4.44
CA LYS A 303 21.68 -2.41 4.80
C LYS A 303 21.90 -3.15 6.13
N LYS A 304 20.82 -3.57 6.82
CA LYS A 304 20.92 -4.27 8.12
C LYS A 304 20.34 -5.67 8.05
N GLN A 305 21.05 -6.63 8.65
CA GLN A 305 20.58 -8.01 8.83
C GLN A 305 19.56 -8.13 9.98
N LEU A 306 18.52 -7.29 9.94
CA LEU A 306 17.47 -7.30 10.97
C LEU A 306 16.63 -8.57 10.85
N LYS A 307 16.34 -9.20 11.99
CA LYS A 307 15.50 -10.39 12.07
C LYS A 307 14.01 -10.01 11.93
N PRO A 308 13.16 -10.90 11.36
CA PRO A 308 11.72 -10.65 11.33
C PRO A 308 11.13 -10.51 12.74
N THR A 309 10.17 -9.60 12.91
CA THR A 309 9.40 -9.48 14.16
C THR A 309 8.63 -10.77 14.43
N LYS A 310 8.81 -11.35 15.63
CA LYS A 310 8.08 -12.55 16.07
C LYS A 310 6.70 -12.23 16.64
N SER A 311 6.60 -11.14 17.40
CA SER A 311 5.38 -10.68 18.07
C SER A 311 5.29 -9.16 17.94
N ALA A 312 4.30 -8.69 17.19
CA ALA A 312 4.00 -7.28 16.99
C ALA A 312 2.69 -6.98 17.74
N ILE A 313 2.79 -6.54 19.00
CA ILE A 313 1.62 -6.40 19.89
C ILE A 313 0.74 -5.22 19.47
N TYR A 314 1.33 -4.12 19.00
CA TYR A 314 0.57 -2.93 18.59
C TYR A 314 -0.08 -3.13 17.22
N SER A 315 0.69 -3.69 16.28
CA SER A 315 0.22 -4.00 14.93
C SER A 315 -0.67 -5.25 14.90
N GLY A 316 -0.56 -6.11 15.90
CA GLY A 316 -1.41 -7.27 16.08
C GLY A 316 -1.01 -8.51 15.30
N PHE A 317 0.26 -8.71 14.96
CA PHE A 317 0.69 -9.89 14.19
C PHE A 317 1.63 -10.79 15.00
N GLN A 318 1.43 -12.09 14.83
CA GLN A 318 2.26 -13.12 15.44
C GLN A 318 2.86 -14.00 14.34
N ARG A 319 4.18 -14.19 14.38
CA ARG A 319 4.92 -15.02 13.44
C ARG A 319 5.52 -16.22 14.15
N MET A 320 5.26 -17.39 13.60
CA MET A 320 5.90 -18.64 14.00
C MET A 320 6.71 -19.18 12.81
N LEU A 321 7.98 -19.50 13.05
CA LEU A 321 8.88 -20.10 12.06
C LEU A 321 9.57 -21.29 12.73
N SER A 322 9.38 -22.48 12.17
CA SER A 322 9.97 -23.72 12.66
C SER A 322 10.25 -24.65 11.48
N GLY A 323 11.48 -25.18 11.39
CA GLY A 323 11.93 -25.90 10.20
C GLY A 323 11.71 -25.09 8.92
N LYS A 324 10.91 -25.63 8.00
CA LYS A 324 10.51 -24.94 6.76
C LYS A 324 9.13 -24.26 6.85
N THR A 325 8.42 -24.43 7.96
CA THR A 325 7.03 -23.95 8.09
C THR A 325 7.01 -22.55 8.67
N THR A 326 6.33 -21.65 7.95
CA THR A 326 6.02 -20.29 8.38
C THR A 326 4.53 -20.18 8.59
N LEU A 327 4.12 -19.70 9.76
CA LEU A 327 2.75 -19.33 10.08
C LEU A 327 2.71 -17.85 10.50
N ILE A 328 1.81 -17.09 9.89
CA ILE A 328 1.55 -15.69 10.22
C ILE A 328 0.10 -15.61 10.70
N PHE A 329 -0.12 -15.01 11.87
CA PHE A 329 -1.41 -15.02 12.55
C PHE A 329 -1.81 -13.59 12.93
N ASP A 330 -3.02 -13.19 12.50
CA ASP A 330 -3.57 -11.88 12.81
C ASP A 330 -4.34 -11.90 14.14
N THR A 331 -3.74 -11.28 15.14
CA THR A 331 -4.25 -11.12 16.52
C THR A 331 -4.66 -9.68 16.82
N GLY A 332 -4.67 -8.80 15.82
CA GLY A 332 -4.77 -7.36 16.02
C GLY A 332 -6.15 -6.83 16.35
N ILE A 333 -6.14 -5.68 17.04
CA ILE A 333 -7.33 -4.93 17.41
C ILE A 333 -7.71 -3.98 16.27
N ASN A 334 -9.01 -3.86 15.98
CA ASN A 334 -9.55 -2.91 15.02
C ASN A 334 -9.73 -1.51 15.66
N ASN A 335 -8.69 -0.96 16.31
CA ASN A 335 -8.81 0.26 17.12
C ASN A 335 -8.53 1.57 16.35
N THR A 336 -7.77 1.54 15.27
CA THR A 336 -7.48 2.74 14.48
C THR A 336 -8.65 3.10 13.58
N SER A 337 -8.90 4.39 13.34
CA SER A 337 -9.89 4.83 12.35
C SER A 337 -9.52 4.31 10.96
N VAL A 338 -8.24 4.42 10.59
CA VAL A 338 -7.70 3.94 9.30
C VAL A 338 -8.05 2.48 9.04
N TYR A 339 -7.90 1.60 10.03
CA TYR A 339 -8.30 0.20 9.88
C TYR A 339 -9.82 0.05 9.79
N ARG A 340 -10.58 0.74 10.68
CA ARG A 340 -12.05 0.67 10.71
C ARG A 340 -12.67 1.08 9.37
N ASP A 341 -12.12 2.08 8.71
CA ASP A 341 -12.60 2.61 7.43
C ASP A 341 -12.43 1.61 6.27
N THR A 342 -11.52 0.62 6.39
CA THR A 342 -11.39 -0.45 5.40
C THR A 342 -12.62 -1.35 5.34
N GLY A 343 -13.35 -1.47 6.46
CA GLY A 343 -14.46 -2.39 6.63
C GLY A 343 -14.07 -3.89 6.64
N ILE A 344 -12.78 -4.22 6.68
CA ILE A 344 -12.32 -5.60 6.60
C ILE A 344 -12.49 -6.30 7.95
N CYS A 345 -13.16 -7.44 7.91
CA CYS A 345 -13.45 -8.27 9.07
C CYS A 345 -12.73 -9.62 8.92
N GLY A 346 -11.48 -9.69 9.39
CA GLY A 346 -10.63 -10.89 9.27
C GLY A 346 -9.89 -11.26 10.55
N GLY A 347 -10.41 -10.86 11.72
CA GLY A 347 -9.78 -11.15 13.01
C GLY A 347 -9.50 -12.64 13.20
N LEU A 348 -8.34 -12.95 13.78
CA LEU A 348 -7.86 -14.33 14.01
C LEU A 348 -7.65 -15.16 12.74
N SER A 349 -7.60 -14.52 11.56
CA SER A 349 -7.15 -15.18 10.34
C SER A 349 -5.65 -15.50 10.39
N PHE A 350 -5.23 -16.52 9.63
CA PHE A 350 -3.83 -16.90 9.55
C PHE A 350 -3.49 -17.42 8.15
N GLU A 351 -2.20 -17.41 7.83
CA GLU A 351 -1.63 -17.99 6.62
C GLU A 351 -0.48 -18.94 6.98
N VAL A 352 -0.32 -20.02 6.21
CA VAL A 352 0.71 -21.04 6.40
C VAL A 352 1.43 -21.33 5.10
N SER A 353 2.75 -21.41 5.12
CA SER A 353 3.57 -21.90 4.01
C SER A 353 4.62 -22.90 4.48
N PHE A 354 4.90 -23.90 3.66
CA PHE A 354 6.03 -24.81 3.81
C PHE A 354 7.10 -24.51 2.77
N GLY A 355 8.26 -24.03 3.21
CA GLY A 355 9.30 -23.51 2.32
C GLY A 355 8.73 -22.40 1.44
N LYS A 356 8.84 -22.56 0.12
CA LYS A 356 8.33 -21.60 -0.87
C LYS A 356 6.88 -21.87 -1.31
N GLU A 357 6.17 -22.80 -0.67
CA GLU A 357 4.83 -23.21 -1.10
C GLU A 357 3.81 -22.83 -0.03
N ARG A 358 2.89 -21.91 -0.38
CA ARG A 358 1.77 -21.53 0.48
C ARG A 358 0.75 -22.66 0.54
N LEU A 359 0.28 -22.99 1.74
CA LEU A 359 -0.71 -24.03 2.00
C LEU A 359 -2.08 -23.39 2.23
N ILE A 360 -2.18 -22.61 3.30
CA ILE A 360 -3.39 -21.88 3.71
C ILE A 360 -3.10 -20.39 3.52
N VAL A 361 -4.01 -19.68 2.87
CA VAL A 361 -3.91 -18.25 2.56
C VAL A 361 -5.21 -17.52 2.92
N ASN A 362 -5.21 -16.19 2.84
CA ASN A 362 -6.42 -15.40 2.71
C ASN A 362 -6.66 -15.03 1.24
N CYS A 363 -7.86 -14.54 0.89
CA CYS A 363 -8.15 -14.18 -0.50
C CYS A 363 -7.47 -12.87 -0.97
N GLY A 364 -6.99 -12.03 -0.04
CA GLY A 364 -6.33 -10.76 -0.36
C GLY A 364 -7.27 -9.66 -0.86
N SER A 365 -6.73 -8.67 -1.57
CA SER A 365 -7.47 -7.49 -2.06
C SER A 365 -8.44 -7.79 -3.20
N GLY A 366 -8.05 -8.70 -4.10
CA GLY A 366 -8.80 -8.99 -5.33
C GLY A 366 -8.97 -7.79 -6.26
N ASP A 367 -8.06 -6.81 -6.21
CA ASP A 367 -8.13 -5.59 -7.04
C ASP A 367 -8.30 -5.89 -8.55
N HIS A 368 -7.75 -7.03 -8.99
CA HIS A 368 -7.82 -7.52 -10.37
C HIS A 368 -9.16 -8.16 -10.78
N LEU A 369 -10.06 -8.42 -9.83
CA LEU A 369 -11.32 -9.13 -10.09
C LEU A 369 -12.49 -8.19 -10.46
N GLY A 370 -12.32 -6.87 -10.29
CA GLY A 370 -13.32 -5.86 -10.63
C GLY A 370 -14.30 -5.52 -9.50
N ASP A 371 -15.22 -4.60 -9.79
CA ASP A 371 -15.84 -3.71 -8.79
C ASP A 371 -16.83 -4.45 -7.86
N GLY A 372 -17.31 -5.64 -8.25
CA GLY A 372 -18.19 -6.47 -7.42
C GLY A 372 -17.47 -7.27 -6.32
N TRP A 373 -16.15 -7.47 -6.42
CA TRP A 373 -15.42 -8.37 -5.52
C TRP A 373 -14.90 -7.70 -4.25
N SER A 374 -14.65 -6.38 -4.29
CA SER A 374 -14.07 -5.65 -3.15
C SER A 374 -14.90 -5.84 -1.86
N GLU A 375 -16.22 -5.70 -1.93
CA GLU A 375 -17.09 -5.89 -0.77
C GLU A 375 -17.23 -7.34 -0.30
N ALA A 376 -17.06 -8.31 -1.21
CA ALA A 376 -17.07 -9.73 -0.86
C ALA A 376 -15.78 -10.11 -0.09
N LEU A 377 -14.64 -9.55 -0.49
CA LEU A 377 -13.31 -9.81 0.07
C LEU A 377 -13.03 -9.10 1.39
N LYS A 378 -13.88 -8.14 1.78
CA LYS A 378 -13.87 -7.55 3.13
C LYS A 378 -14.50 -8.47 4.19
N ARG A 379 -15.23 -9.51 3.79
CA ARG A 379 -16.02 -10.35 4.72
C ARG A 379 -15.18 -11.44 5.38
N PRO A 380 -15.52 -11.90 6.60
CA PRO A 380 -14.82 -13.00 7.26
C PRO A 380 -14.80 -14.30 6.44
N ALA A 381 -15.81 -14.52 5.61
CA ALA A 381 -15.88 -15.69 4.73
C ALA A 381 -14.74 -15.76 3.70
N SER A 382 -14.08 -14.65 3.38
CA SER A 382 -12.92 -14.57 2.48
C SER A 382 -11.56 -14.73 3.20
N GLN A 383 -11.60 -14.95 4.50
CA GLN A 383 -10.44 -15.06 5.37
C GLN A 383 -10.40 -16.47 5.98
N SER A 384 -9.21 -16.96 6.33
CA SER A 384 -9.02 -18.27 6.96
C SER A 384 -9.34 -18.21 8.46
N THR A 385 -10.61 -17.94 8.79
CA THR A 385 -11.10 -17.70 10.17
C THR A 385 -12.53 -18.20 10.38
N LEU A 386 -13.04 -18.04 11.61
CA LEU A 386 -14.43 -18.28 11.98
C LEU A 386 -15.31 -17.11 11.52
N SER A 387 -16.48 -17.44 10.98
CA SER A 387 -17.51 -16.46 10.62
C SER A 387 -18.86 -16.90 11.19
N LEU A 388 -19.70 -15.95 11.59
CA LEU A 388 -21.07 -16.24 11.96
C LEU A 388 -21.93 -16.33 10.69
N CYS A 389 -22.71 -17.40 10.57
CA CYS A 389 -23.62 -17.62 9.45
C CYS A 389 -24.94 -16.88 9.68
N ARG A 390 -25.40 -16.12 8.70
CA ARG A 390 -26.75 -15.56 8.71
C ARG A 390 -27.73 -16.61 8.21
N GLU A 391 -28.79 -16.87 8.96
CA GLU A 391 -29.99 -17.47 8.36
C GLU A 391 -30.73 -16.39 7.56
N GLN A 392 -31.12 -16.76 6.34
CA GLN A 392 -31.95 -16.05 5.35
C GLN A 392 -31.23 -15.23 4.25
N SER A 393 -31.31 -15.83 3.05
CA SER A 393 -31.66 -15.28 1.73
C SER A 393 -31.51 -13.77 1.49
N GLY A 394 -30.82 -13.45 0.40
CA GLY A 394 -30.74 -12.11 -0.16
C GLY A 394 -29.41 -11.44 0.16
N PHE A 395 -28.60 -11.23 -0.88
CA PHE A 395 -27.50 -10.29 -0.84
C PHE A 395 -28.05 -8.91 -0.45
N GLU A 396 -28.04 -8.53 0.82
CA GLU A 396 -28.22 -7.11 1.17
C GLU A 396 -27.73 -6.69 2.56
N LYS A 397 -26.85 -5.68 2.51
CA LYS A 397 -26.66 -4.52 3.40
C LYS A 397 -26.63 -4.75 4.92
N LYS A 398 -25.39 -4.82 5.44
CA LYS A 398 -24.75 -3.86 6.37
C LYS A 398 -23.67 -4.56 7.21
N LEU A 399 -22.47 -4.00 7.14
CA LEU A 399 -21.31 -4.32 7.98
C LEU A 399 -21.53 -3.99 9.48
N ASP A 400 -22.67 -3.38 9.82
CA ASP A 400 -23.05 -2.93 11.17
C ASP A 400 -23.06 -4.06 12.22
N LEU A 401 -23.03 -5.33 11.80
CA LEU A 401 -23.05 -6.53 12.65
C LEU A 401 -21.66 -7.13 12.94
N TYR A 402 -20.58 -6.55 12.43
CA TYR A 402 -19.22 -6.93 12.79
C TYR A 402 -18.46 -5.71 13.32
N LYS A 403 -19.03 -5.05 14.33
CA LYS A 403 -18.24 -4.13 15.15
C LYS A 403 -17.30 -4.97 16.01
N SER A 404 -16.11 -5.24 15.49
CA SER A 404 -15.00 -5.72 16.30
C SER A 404 -14.57 -4.58 17.21
N GLN A 405 -14.84 -4.72 18.51
CA GLN A 405 -14.58 -3.64 19.47
C GLN A 405 -13.33 -3.88 20.33
N LYS A 406 -12.92 -5.14 20.53
CA LYS A 406 -11.81 -5.49 21.43
C LYS A 406 -11.22 -6.85 21.04
N THR A 407 -9.89 -6.95 21.02
CA THR A 407 -9.18 -8.23 21.16
C THR A 407 -8.40 -8.19 22.48
N SER A 408 -8.23 -9.34 23.12
CA SER A 408 -7.30 -9.45 24.24
C SER A 408 -5.86 -9.40 23.71
N THR A 409 -4.92 -8.97 24.54
CA THR A 409 -3.49 -9.05 24.19
C THR A 409 -3.14 -10.52 23.91
N PRO A 410 -2.53 -10.84 22.75
CA PRO A 410 -2.25 -12.22 22.42
C PRO A 410 -1.28 -12.84 23.42
N SER A 411 -1.52 -14.10 23.79
CA SER A 411 -0.61 -14.89 24.62
C SER A 411 0.31 -15.71 23.73
N ARG A 412 1.63 -15.62 23.95
CA ARG A 412 2.65 -16.37 23.21
C ARG A 412 3.52 -17.15 24.19
N ARG A 413 3.56 -18.47 24.05
CA ARG A 413 4.38 -19.38 24.86
C ARG A 413 5.32 -20.16 23.95
N GLU A 414 6.61 -20.16 24.26
CA GLU A 414 7.63 -20.98 23.61
C GLU A 414 8.19 -21.97 24.65
N TYR A 415 8.09 -23.29 24.42
CA TYR A 415 8.64 -24.32 25.30
C TYR A 415 9.14 -25.51 24.50
N ASP A 416 10.35 -25.98 24.79
CA ASP A 416 11.01 -27.09 24.07
C ASP A 416 10.95 -26.98 22.53
N GLY A 417 11.12 -25.75 22.02
CA GLY A 417 11.02 -25.42 20.59
C GLY A 417 9.60 -25.44 20.00
N ASN A 418 8.58 -25.85 20.77
CA ASN A 418 7.18 -25.67 20.39
C ASN A 418 6.75 -24.23 20.64
N THR A 419 5.95 -23.68 19.73
CA THR A 419 5.37 -22.35 19.89
C THR A 419 3.86 -22.46 19.94
N VAL A 420 3.23 -21.80 20.91
CA VAL A 420 1.78 -21.70 21.06
C VAL A 420 1.42 -20.22 21.10
N VAL A 421 0.50 -19.82 20.25
CA VAL A 421 -0.02 -18.46 20.18
C VAL A 421 -1.53 -18.51 20.29
N GLU A 422 -2.06 -17.63 21.13
CA GLU A 422 -3.48 -17.52 21.40
C GLU A 422 -3.95 -16.08 21.17
N GLY A 423 -5.07 -15.93 20.49
CA GLY A 423 -5.77 -14.66 20.35
C GLY A 423 -7.27 -14.83 20.61
N GLU A 424 -7.92 -13.72 20.97
CA GLU A 424 -9.36 -13.65 21.18
C GLU A 424 -9.94 -12.44 20.46
N HIS A 425 -11.10 -12.60 19.85
CA HIS A 425 -11.81 -11.58 19.10
C HIS A 425 -13.27 -11.53 19.53
N ILE A 426 -13.75 -10.32 19.81
CA ILE A 426 -15.15 -10.08 20.14
C ILE A 426 -15.90 -9.68 18.86
N ILE A 427 -16.93 -10.45 18.54
CA ILE A 427 -17.83 -10.24 17.41
C ILE A 427 -19.19 -9.78 17.96
N GLU A 428 -19.60 -8.56 17.64
CA GLU A 428 -20.86 -7.98 18.15
C GLU A 428 -22.07 -8.41 17.31
N LEU A 429 -22.89 -9.35 17.81
CA LEU A 429 -24.08 -9.85 17.10
C LEU A 429 -25.38 -9.27 17.71
N ARG A 430 -25.98 -8.25 17.08
CA ARG A 430 -27.25 -7.64 17.52
C ARG A 430 -27.27 -7.28 19.03
N ASN A 431 -26.25 -6.57 19.51
CA ASN A 431 -26.06 -6.21 20.93
C ASN A 431 -25.79 -7.41 21.85
N SER A 432 -25.34 -8.54 21.30
CA SER A 432 -24.86 -9.69 22.06
C SER A 432 -23.42 -10.02 21.64
N PRO A 433 -22.43 -9.88 22.54
CA PRO A 433 -21.05 -10.20 22.21
C PRO A 433 -20.87 -11.71 22.06
N MET A 434 -20.24 -12.11 20.97
CA MET A 434 -19.72 -13.45 20.75
C MET A 434 -18.20 -13.40 20.89
N TYR A 435 -17.63 -14.32 21.65
CA TYR A 435 -16.19 -14.39 21.89
C TYR A 435 -15.62 -15.56 21.10
N HIS A 436 -14.80 -15.24 20.10
CA HIS A 436 -14.04 -16.20 19.32
C HIS A 436 -12.60 -16.23 19.82
N ARG A 437 -12.19 -17.35 20.42
CA ARG A 437 -10.82 -17.60 20.85
C ARG A 437 -10.18 -18.65 19.94
N ARG A 438 -8.97 -18.36 19.46
CA ARG A 438 -8.19 -19.26 18.61
C ARG A 438 -6.81 -19.48 19.21
N ILE A 439 -6.42 -20.75 19.33
CA ILE A 439 -5.09 -21.19 19.74
C ILE A 439 -4.45 -21.89 18.54
N LEU A 440 -3.30 -21.40 18.09
CA LEU A 440 -2.49 -22.02 17.06
C LEU A 440 -1.16 -22.45 17.67
N SER A 441 -0.73 -23.67 17.38
CA SER A 441 0.55 -24.21 17.84
C SER A 441 1.33 -24.83 16.70
N MET A 442 2.66 -24.72 16.78
CA MET A 442 3.57 -25.36 15.83
C MET A 442 4.67 -26.07 16.61
N CYS A 443 4.95 -27.31 16.21
CA CYS A 443 6.00 -28.10 16.85
C CYS A 443 7.41 -27.61 16.49
N ARG A 444 8.42 -28.06 17.25
CA ARG A 444 9.85 -27.75 17.01
C ARG A 444 10.38 -28.13 15.62
N GLY A 445 9.82 -29.15 14.98
CA GLY A 445 10.20 -29.54 13.61
C GLY A 445 9.47 -28.76 12.52
N GLY A 446 8.40 -28.05 12.89
CA GLY A 446 7.49 -27.37 11.96
C GLY A 446 6.68 -28.32 11.09
N ASN A 447 6.73 -29.63 11.33
CA ASN A 447 6.00 -30.64 10.58
C ASN A 447 4.57 -30.88 11.09
N VAL A 448 4.19 -30.27 12.22
CA VAL A 448 2.85 -30.34 12.80
C VAL A 448 2.41 -28.93 13.18
N VAL A 449 1.22 -28.55 12.71
CA VAL A 449 0.50 -27.32 13.10
C VAL A 449 -0.87 -27.75 13.62
N CYS A 450 -1.20 -27.36 14.85
CA CYS A 450 -2.50 -27.66 15.46
C CYS A 450 -3.25 -26.38 15.78
N GLY A 451 -4.56 -26.38 15.55
CA GLY A 451 -5.44 -25.25 15.82
C GLY A 451 -6.66 -25.67 16.65
N VAL A 452 -7.06 -24.83 17.61
CA VAL A 452 -8.29 -24.99 18.39
C VAL A 452 -9.06 -23.68 18.34
N ASP A 453 -10.33 -23.75 17.94
CA ASP A 453 -11.28 -22.64 17.95
C ASP A 453 -12.33 -22.86 19.04
N ARG A 454 -12.60 -21.83 19.84
CA ARG A 454 -13.68 -21.80 20.82
C ARG A 454 -14.56 -20.59 20.55
N LEU A 455 -15.85 -20.83 20.34
CA LEU A 455 -16.88 -19.80 20.24
C LEU A 455 -17.75 -19.84 21.51
N SER A 456 -17.93 -18.70 22.16
CA SER A 456 -18.80 -18.57 23.34
C SER A 456 -19.65 -17.31 23.24
N GLY A 457 -20.80 -17.30 23.91
CA GLY A 457 -21.81 -16.24 23.82
C GLY A 457 -23.22 -16.81 23.65
N LYS A 458 -24.05 -16.14 22.84
CA LYS A 458 -25.44 -16.53 22.58
C LYS A 458 -25.54 -17.93 21.95
N SER A 459 -26.46 -18.75 22.47
CA SER A 459 -26.76 -20.09 21.95
C SER A 459 -27.53 -20.05 20.61
N GLY A 460 -27.47 -21.14 19.85
CA GLY A 460 -28.19 -21.29 18.57
C GLY A 460 -27.61 -20.50 17.39
N VAL A 461 -26.46 -19.85 17.56
CA VAL A 461 -25.80 -19.11 16.48
C VAL A 461 -25.09 -20.09 15.55
N LYS A 462 -25.49 -20.12 14.27
CA LYS A 462 -24.78 -20.87 13.23
C LYS A 462 -23.45 -20.20 12.92
N PHE A 463 -22.39 -20.99 12.74
CA PHE A 463 -21.07 -20.50 12.35
C PHE A 463 -20.42 -21.44 11.34
N ALA A 464 -19.36 -20.95 10.70
CA ALA A 464 -18.50 -21.72 9.82
C ALA A 464 -17.05 -21.31 10.04
N ILE A 465 -16.15 -22.29 10.10
CA ILE A 465 -14.71 -22.10 10.06
C ILE A 465 -14.25 -22.42 8.64
N ARG A 466 -13.54 -21.48 8.00
CA ARG A 466 -13.03 -21.66 6.64
C ARG A 466 -11.52 -21.61 6.64
N PHE A 467 -10.92 -22.40 5.75
CA PHE A 467 -9.51 -22.34 5.41
C PHE A 467 -9.40 -22.28 3.89
N HIS A 468 -8.82 -21.20 3.37
CA HIS A 468 -8.62 -21.06 1.93
C HIS A 468 -7.28 -21.65 1.56
N LEU A 469 -7.31 -22.67 0.71
CA LEU A 469 -6.09 -23.30 0.22
C LEU A 469 -5.52 -22.50 -0.95
N HIS A 470 -4.20 -22.40 -1.01
CA HIS A 470 -3.55 -21.76 -2.15
C HIS A 470 -3.91 -22.51 -3.45
N PRO A 471 -4.18 -21.84 -4.59
CA PRO A 471 -4.62 -22.49 -5.84
C PRO A 471 -3.68 -23.57 -6.40
N ASN A 472 -2.42 -23.58 -5.92
CA ASN A 472 -1.42 -24.58 -6.31
C ASN A 472 -1.49 -25.88 -5.49
N ILE A 473 -2.37 -25.98 -4.51
CA ILE A 473 -2.53 -27.15 -3.64
C ILE A 473 -3.55 -28.10 -4.25
N LYS A 474 -3.13 -29.36 -4.46
CA LYS A 474 -4.04 -30.45 -4.83
C LYS A 474 -4.57 -31.10 -3.56
N VAL A 475 -5.89 -31.22 -3.46
CA VAL A 475 -6.57 -31.83 -2.31
C VAL A 475 -7.01 -33.24 -2.69
N ILE A 476 -6.69 -34.23 -1.85
CA ILE A 476 -7.12 -35.61 -2.01
C ILE A 476 -7.81 -36.02 -0.69
N PRO A 477 -9.14 -36.18 -0.67
CA PRO A 477 -9.87 -36.60 0.54
C PRO A 477 -9.38 -37.97 1.03
N ILE A 478 -9.22 -38.12 2.34
CA ILE A 478 -8.90 -39.37 3.02
C ILE A 478 -10.09 -39.73 3.92
N ARG A 479 -10.67 -40.93 3.73
CA ARG A 479 -11.70 -41.56 4.59
C ARG A 479 -12.89 -40.65 4.99
N ASN A 480 -14.07 -40.87 4.41
CA ASN A 480 -15.35 -40.26 4.82
C ASN A 480 -15.29 -38.74 5.11
N PHE A 481 -14.51 -37.99 4.34
CA PHE A 481 -14.34 -36.52 4.44
C PHE A 481 -13.84 -35.99 5.80
N GLY A 482 -13.33 -36.84 6.70
CA GLY A 482 -12.78 -36.43 8.00
C GLY A 482 -11.34 -35.92 7.95
N SER A 483 -10.63 -36.18 6.84
CA SER A 483 -9.26 -35.71 6.62
C SER A 483 -8.96 -35.54 5.13
N ALA A 484 -7.93 -34.78 4.79
CA ALA A 484 -7.48 -34.64 3.40
C ALA A 484 -5.95 -34.56 3.29
N LEU A 485 -5.40 -35.14 2.24
CA LEU A 485 -4.01 -34.92 1.85
C LEU A 485 -3.90 -33.66 0.99
N LEU A 486 -3.16 -32.69 1.48
CA LEU A 486 -2.76 -31.49 0.74
C LEU A 486 -1.41 -31.75 0.08
N LYS A 487 -1.40 -31.88 -1.24
CA LYS A 487 -0.18 -32.09 -2.04
C LYS A 487 0.28 -30.78 -2.65
N THR A 488 1.50 -30.41 -2.31
CA THR A 488 2.22 -29.26 -2.90
C THR A 488 2.76 -29.60 -4.29
N ARG A 489 3.10 -28.59 -5.11
CA ARG A 489 3.63 -28.80 -6.47
C ARG A 489 4.99 -29.52 -6.45
N LYS A 490 5.82 -29.26 -5.45
CA LYS A 490 7.13 -29.91 -5.29
C LYS A 490 7.07 -31.28 -4.60
N GLY A 491 5.86 -31.81 -4.35
CA GLY A 491 5.66 -33.18 -3.90
C GLY A 491 5.59 -33.38 -2.38
N SER A 492 5.76 -32.33 -1.57
CA SER A 492 5.50 -32.41 -0.12
C SER A 492 4.00 -32.66 0.13
N GLY A 493 3.68 -33.54 1.07
CA GLY A 493 2.31 -33.88 1.47
C GLY A 493 2.03 -33.48 2.92
N TRP A 494 0.86 -32.92 3.17
CA TRP A 494 0.37 -32.56 4.50
C TRP A 494 -0.97 -33.24 4.74
N GLN A 495 -1.12 -33.94 5.86
CA GLN A 495 -2.42 -34.41 6.31
C GLN A 495 -3.14 -33.26 7.04
N PHE A 496 -4.32 -32.91 6.55
CA PHE A 496 -5.21 -31.89 7.10
C PHE A 496 -6.43 -32.55 7.74
#